data_AF-A0A1F6N375-F1
#
_entry.id   AF-A0A1F6N375-F1
#
_cell.length_a   1.000
_cell.length_b   1.000
_cell.length_c   1.000
_cell.angle_alpha   90.00
_cell.angle_beta   90.00
_cell.angle_gamma   90.00
#
_symmetry.space_group_name_H-M   'P 1'
#
loop_
_entity.id
_entity.type
_entity.pdbx_description
1 polymer ?
#
loop_
_entity_poly.entity_id
_entity_poly.type
_entity_poly.pdbx_seq_one_letter_code
_entity_poly.pdbx_strand_id
1 'polypeptide(L)' 'MKKEGSNFAFIDNQNIYQGVRELGWYLDWRKFRRYLLEKYEVEKAYLFLGYLPENDKLYN' A
#
# COMPACT_ATOMS: atom_id res chain seq x y z
N MET A 1 -2.99 15.46 22.72
CA MET A 1 -4.30 14.85 22.38
C MET A 1 -4.11 14.01 21.13
N LYS A 2 -4.43 12.71 21.14
CA LYS A 2 -4.49 11.92 19.92
C LYS A 2 -5.66 12.44 19.10
N LYS A 3 -5.43 12.82 17.84
CA LYS A 3 -6.51 13.21 16.91
C LYS A 3 -7.54 12.08 16.84
N GLU A 4 -8.81 12.41 17.01
CA GLU A 4 -9.92 11.50 16.77
C GLU A 4 -10.05 11.27 15.27
N GLY A 5 -9.34 10.26 14.77
CA GLY A 5 -9.33 9.89 13.36
C GLY A 5 -8.02 9.17 13.03
N SER A 6 -8.07 7.86 12.93
CA SER A 6 -6.95 7.08 12.40
C SER A 6 -6.95 7.18 10.89
N ASN A 7 -5.82 7.52 10.28
CA ASN A 7 -5.71 7.51 8.82
C ASN A 7 -5.49 6.09 8.31
N PHE A 8 -6.19 5.73 7.25
CA PHE A 8 -6.08 4.44 6.58
C PHE A 8 -5.60 4.65 5.16
N ALA A 9 -4.69 3.81 4.69
CA ALA A 9 -4.23 3.80 3.31
C ALA A 9 -4.77 2.56 2.59
N PHE A 10 -5.34 2.77 1.41
CA PHE A 10 -5.77 1.72 0.48
C PHE A 10 -4.90 1.86 -0.77
N ILE A 11 -4.02 0.88 -0.99
CA ILE A 11 -2.89 1.02 -1.92
C ILE A 11 -3.02 -0.03 -3.01
N ASP A 12 -3.16 0.43 -4.26
CA ASP A 12 -3.05 -0.44 -5.43
C ASP A 12 -1.57 -0.77 -5.68
N ASN A 13 -1.19 -2.03 -5.44
CA ASN A 13 0.18 -2.49 -5.63
C ASN A 13 0.62 -2.41 -7.10
N GLN A 14 -0.29 -2.69 -8.03
CA GLN A 14 0.03 -2.78 -9.44
C GLN A 14 0.36 -1.40 -10.01
N ASN A 15 -0.41 -0.38 -9.61
CA ASN A 15 -0.12 1.00 -10.01
C ASN A 15 1.24 1.49 -9.47
N ILE A 16 1.52 1.27 -8.18
CA ILE A 16 2.80 1.66 -7.59
C ILE A 16 3.96 0.90 -8.24
N TYR A 17 3.83 -0.41 -8.39
CA TYR A 17 4.90 -1.25 -8.95
C TYR A 17 5.25 -0.83 -10.37
N GLN A 18 4.27 -0.58 -11.25
CA GLN A 18 4.52 -0.11 -12.60
C GLN A 18 5.16 1.29 -12.60
N GLY A 19 4.59 2.24 -11.86
CA GLY A 19 5.06 3.63 -11.85
C GLY A 19 6.50 3.78 -11.34
N VAL A 20 6.89 3.10 -10.26
CA VAL A 20 8.28 3.19 -9.76
C VAL A 20 9.27 2.53 -10.71
N ARG A 21 8.87 1.45 -11.39
CA ARG A 21 9.72 0.72 -12.33
C ARG A 21 9.97 1.51 -13.60
N GLU A 22 8.95 2.20 -14.12
CA GLU A 22 9.10 3.12 -15.27
C GLU A 22 10.10 4.26 -14.98
N LEU A 23 10.20 4.67 -13.71
CA LEU A 23 11.19 5.64 -13.24
C LEU A 23 12.56 5.03 -12.90
N GLY A 24 12.75 3.72 -13.13
CA GLY A 24 13.99 2.99 -12.83
C GLY A 24 14.23 2.71 -11.35
N TRP A 25 13.19 2.86 -10.51
CA TRP A 25 13.29 2.71 -9.06
C TRP A 25 12.72 1.36 -8.59
N TYR A 26 13.23 0.92 -7.44
CA TYR A 26 12.69 -0.21 -6.69
C TYR A 26 12.14 0.30 -5.37
N LEU A 27 10.88 0.01 -5.08
CA LEU A 27 10.26 0.47 -3.85
C LEU A 27 10.68 -0.43 -2.68
N ASP A 28 11.27 0.19 -1.66
CA ASP A 28 11.45 -0.43 -0.35
C ASP A 28 10.15 -0.26 0.46
N TRP A 29 9.38 -1.35 0.56
CA TRP A 29 8.09 -1.37 1.25
C TRP A 29 8.18 -1.01 2.74
N ARG A 30 9.29 -1.31 3.41
CA ARG A 30 9.48 -0.97 4.83
C ARG A 30 9.66 0.53 5.00
N LYS A 31 10.49 1.14 4.13
CA LYS A 31 10.65 2.61 4.11
C LYS A 31 9.35 3.31 3.72
N PHE A 32 8.63 2.78 2.74
CA PHE A 32 7.34 3.33 2.34
C PHE A 32 6.30 3.28 3.46
N ARG A 33 6.17 2.15 4.17
CA ARG A 33 5.27 2.04 5.33
C ARG A 33 5.60 3.04 6.44
N ARG A 34 6.89 3.26 6.71
CA ARG A 34 7.36 4.25 7.70
C ARG A 34 7.05 5.68 7.24
N TYR A 35 7.27 5.98 5.96
CA TYR A 35 6.88 7.28 5.39
C TYR A 35 5.38 7.55 5.55
N LEU A 36 4.52 6.56 5.27
CA LEU A 36 3.07 6.70 5.49
C LEU A 36 2.71 6.94 6.95
N LEU A 37 3.40 6.29 7.89
CA LEU A 37 3.21 6.51 9.32
C LEU A 37 3.62 7.92 9.75
N GLU A 38 4.83 8.33 9.39
CA GLU A 38 5.43 9.58 9.88
C GLU A 38 4.84 10.81 9.20
N LYS A 39 4.59 10.74 7.90
CA LYS A 39 4.13 11.89 7.11
C LYS A 39 2.62 12.09 7.19
N TYR A 40 1.87 10.99 7.21
CA TYR A 40 0.41 11.01 7.07
C TYR A 40 -0.32 10.37 8.24
N GLU A 41 0.38 9.97 9.31
CA GLU A 41 -0.23 9.35 10.49
C GLU A 41 -1.06 8.10 10.14
N VAL A 42 -0.68 7.38 9.07
CA VAL A 42 -1.39 6.18 8.62
C VAL A 42 -1.19 5.04 9.62
N GLU A 43 -2.28 4.65 10.28
CA GLU A 43 -2.31 3.58 11.27
C GLU A 43 -2.34 2.21 10.58
N LYS A 44 -3.21 2.06 9.57
CA LYS A 44 -3.36 0.80 8.82
C LYS A 44 -3.26 1.06 7.32
N ALA A 45 -2.52 0.19 6.64
CA ALA A 45 -2.35 0.22 5.20
C ALA A 45 -2.77 -1.13 4.63
N TYR A 46 -3.72 -1.11 3.69
CA TYR A 46 -4.18 -2.27 2.94
C TYR A 46 -3.56 -2.23 1.55
N LEU A 47 -2.84 -3.29 1.21
CA LEU A 47 -2.22 -3.45 -0.10
C LEU A 47 -3.07 -4.40 -0.95
N PHE A 48 -3.55 -3.92 -2.08
CA PHE A 48 -4.29 -4.71 -3.05
C PHE A 48 -3.30 -5.28 -4.05
N LEU A 49 -3.09 -6.60 -4.00
CA LEU A 49 -2.15 -7.30 -4.87
C LEU A 49 -2.68 -7.54 -6.29
N GLY A 50 -3.95 -7.21 -6.54
CA GLY A 50 -4.65 -7.54 -7.78
C GLY A 50 -5.28 -8.94 -7.73
N TYR A 51 -5.65 -9.46 -8.90
CA TYR A 51 -6.18 -10.81 -9.05
C TYR A 51 -5.04 -11.84 -8.90
N LEU A 52 -5.22 -12.77 -7.97
CA LEU A 52 -4.34 -13.92 -7.80
C LEU A 52 -5.13 -15.16 -8.24
N PRO A 53 -4.78 -15.80 -9.37
CA PRO A 53 -5.48 -16.99 -9.86
C PRO A 53 -5.59 -18.11 -8.82
N GLU A 54 -4.61 -18.21 -7.92
CA GLU A 54 -4.56 -19.21 -6.85
C GLU A 54 -5.68 -18.99 -5.80
N ASN A 55 -6.22 -17.77 -5.73
CA ASN A 55 -7.26 -17.36 -4.79
C ASN A 55 -8.64 -17.26 -5.46
N ASP A 56 -8.84 -17.82 -6.66
CA ASP A 56 -10.09 -17.69 -7.43
C ASP A 56 -11.35 -18.05 -6.62
N LYS A 57 -11.26 -19.07 -5.75
CA LYS A 57 -12.34 -19.49 -4.84
C LYS A 57 -12.76 -18.46 -3.78
N LEU A 58 -11.95 -17.43 -3.53
CA LEU A 58 -12.27 -16.34 -2.59
C LEU A 58 -12.95 -15.16 -3.28
N TYR A 59 -12.92 -15.11 -4.61
CA TYR A 59 -13.47 -14.01 -5.41
C TYR A 59 -14.82 -14.36 -6.08
N ASN A 60 -15.09 -15.66 -6.27
CA ASN A 60 -16.32 -16.24 -6.87
C ASN A 60 -17.09 -17.09 -5.86
#